data_AF-T0TFQ5-F1
#
_entry.id   AF-T0TFQ5-F1
#
_cell.length_a   1.000
_cell.length_b   1.000
_cell.length_c   1.000
_cell.angle_alpha   90.00
_cell.angle_beta   90.00
_cell.angle_gamma   90.00
#
_symmetry.space_group_name_H-M   'P 1'
#
loop_
_entity.id
_entity.type
_entity.pdbx_description
1 polymer ?
#
loop_
_entity_poly.entity_id
_entity_poly.type
_entity_poly.pdbx_seq_one_letter_code
_entity_poly.pdbx_strand_id
1 'polypeptide(L)' 'MDIWTRLGRYAFVETERMYLRPFAYKDSQDFFEICHNPDNLRFIFPSRATREESDFLMVHYFMKEPLGVWAIEDKKLVK' A
#
# COMPACT_ATOMS: atom_id res chain seq x y z
N MET A 1 25.44 -5.57 7.29
CA MET A 1 24.35 -5.02 6.45
C MET A 1 23.18 -4.79 7.38
N ASP A 2 22.76 -3.53 7.56
CA ASP A 2 21.68 -3.18 8.50
C ASP A 2 20.29 -3.58 7.97
N ILE A 3 19.27 -3.42 8.83
CA ILE A 3 17.89 -3.75 8.48
C ILE A 3 17.36 -2.91 7.33
N TRP A 4 17.70 -1.63 7.26
CA TRP A 4 17.23 -0.70 6.21
C TRP A 4 17.76 -1.09 4.84
N THR A 5 19.04 -1.48 4.78
CA THR A 5 19.68 -2.00 3.56
C THR A 5 19.01 -3.29 3.08
N ARG A 6 18.60 -4.17 4.01
CA ARG A 6 17.85 -5.39 3.67
C ARG A 6 16.46 -5.05 3.17
N LEU A 7 15.73 -4.15 3.83
CA LEU A 7 14.41 -3.70 3.37
C LEU A 7 14.46 -3.07 1.98
N GLY A 8 15.49 -2.27 1.68
CA GLY A 8 15.70 -1.73 0.34
C GLY A 8 15.99 -2.82 -0.69
N ARG A 9 16.80 -3.82 -0.36
CA ARG A 9 17.08 -4.96 -1.26
C ARG A 9 15.84 -5.78 -1.58
N TYR A 10 14.92 -5.93 -0.62
CA TYR A 10 13.67 -6.68 -0.77
C TYR A 10 12.47 -5.75 -0.95
N ALA A 11 12.67 -4.52 -1.45
CA ALA A 11 11.58 -3.58 -1.73
C ALA A 11 10.62 -4.14 -2.78
N PHE A 12 11.09 -5.02 -3.66
CA PHE A 12 10.27 -5.79 -4.58
C PHE A 12 10.45 -7.28 -4.34
N VAL A 13 9.34 -8.01 -4.16
CA VAL A 13 9.33 -9.46 -4.03
C VAL A 13 8.30 -10.03 -4.98
N GLU A 14 8.74 -10.94 -5.82
CA GLU A 14 7.86 -11.69 -6.70
C GLU A 14 7.52 -13.04 -6.06
N THR A 15 6.24 -13.38 -6.02
CA THR A 15 5.75 -14.70 -5.63
C THR A 15 5.17 -15.42 -6.84
N GLU A 16 4.64 -16.63 -6.68
CA GLU A 16 3.98 -17.35 -7.78
C GLU A 16 2.81 -16.54 -8.37
N ARG A 17 2.00 -15.90 -7.52
CA ARG A 17 0.73 -15.25 -7.93
C ARG A 17 0.70 -13.73 -7.81
N MET A 18 1.61 -13.13 -7.05
CA MET A 18 1.54 -11.72 -6.66
C MET A 18 2.90 -11.05 -6.71
N TYR A 19 2.88 -9.73 -6.88
CA TYR A 19 4.00 -8.85 -6.58
C TYR A 19 3.77 -8.15 -5.24
N LEU A 20 4.79 -8.14 -4.41
CA LEU A 20 4.89 -7.24 -3.27
C LEU A 20 5.84 -6.13 -3.69
N ARG A 21 5.33 -4.91 -3.80
CA ARG A 21 6.09 -3.76 -4.33
C ARG A 21 5.82 -2.50 -3.50
N PRO A 22 6.67 -1.46 -3.59
CA PRO A 22 6.35 -0.19 -2.97
C PRO A 22 5.02 0.36 -3.51
N PHE A 23 4.33 1.15 -2.69
CA PHE A 23 3.14 1.88 -3.11
C PHE A 23 3.48 2.85 -4.24
N ALA A 24 2.57 2.96 -5.20
CA ALA A 24 2.62 3.92 -6.29
C ALA A 24 1.28 4.68 -6.36
N TYR A 25 1.29 5.89 -6.93
CA TYR A 25 0.06 6.70 -6.97
C TYR A 25 -1.08 6.04 -7.77
N LYS A 26 -0.77 5.10 -8.67
CA LYS A 26 -1.78 4.29 -9.37
C LYS A 26 -2.68 3.47 -8.41
N ASP A 27 -2.20 3.20 -7.20
CA ASP A 27 -2.92 2.43 -6.17
C ASP A 27 -3.98 3.29 -5.44
N SER A 28 -4.08 4.60 -5.75
CA SER A 28 -4.99 5.56 -5.10
C SER A 28 -6.46 5.13 -5.11
N GLN A 29 -6.94 4.55 -6.23
CA GLN A 29 -8.33 4.08 -6.32
C GLN A 29 -8.58 2.89 -5.40
N ASP A 30 -7.73 1.87 -5.48
CA ASP A 30 -7.85 0.65 -4.67
C ASP A 30 -7.73 0.98 -3.18
N PHE A 31 -6.81 1.89 -2.84
CA PHE A 31 -6.61 2.35 -1.46
C PHE A 31 -7.82 3.14 -0.94
N PHE A 32 -8.43 4.00 -1.76
CA PHE A 32 -9.67 4.69 -1.40
C PHE A 32 -10.80 3.69 -1.11
N GLU A 33 -10.98 2.66 -1.93
CA GLU A 33 -12.01 1.63 -1.71
C GLU A 33 -11.79 0.87 -0.39
N ILE A 34 -10.54 0.57 -0.05
CA ILE A 34 -10.18 -0.02 1.25
C ILE A 34 -10.57 0.90 2.41
N CYS A 35 -10.22 2.18 2.32
CA CYS A 35 -10.47 3.17 3.37
C CYS A 35 -11.95 3.58 3.49
N HIS A 36 -12.70 3.49 2.39
CA HIS A 36 -14.11 3.84 2.36
C HIS A 36 -14.99 2.77 3.01
N ASN A 37 -14.53 1.51 3.05
CA ASN A 37 -15.24 0.43 3.71
C ASN A 37 -15.07 0.50 5.25
N PRO A 38 -16.15 0.76 6.02
CA PRO A 38 -16.08 0.88 7.48
C PRO A 38 -15.67 -0.40 8.19
N ASP A 39 -15.91 -1.58 7.61
CA ASP A 39 -15.56 -2.86 8.23
C ASP A 39 -14.04 -3.10 8.22
N ASN A 40 -13.34 -2.56 7.21
CA ASN A 40 -11.88 -2.67 7.09
C ASN A 40 -11.13 -1.85 8.15
N LEU A 41 -11.68 -0.68 8.51
CA LEU A 41 -10.98 0.31 9.34
C LEU A 41 -11.44 0.36 10.79
N ARG A 42 -12.37 -0.52 11.20
CA ARG A 42 -12.97 -0.56 12.55
C ARG A 42 -11.96 -0.45 13.70
N PHE A 43 -10.71 -0.90 13.50
CA PHE A 43 -9.67 -0.94 14.53
C PHE A 43 -8.51 0.06 14.33
N ILE A 44 -8.52 0.86 13.25
CA ILE A 44 -7.34 1.65 12.86
C ILE A 44 -7.64 3.16 12.73
N PHE A 45 -8.76 3.56 12.13
CA PHE A 45 -9.11 4.97 11.89
C PHE A 45 -10.64 5.19 11.93
N PRO A 46 -11.14 6.44 12.11
CA PRO A 46 -12.54 6.72 11.84
C PRO A 46 -12.88 6.32 10.40
N SER A 47 -13.91 5.49 10.25
CA SER A 47 -14.37 4.98 8.96
C SER A 47 -14.92 6.10 8.06
N ARG A 48 -14.69 5.99 6.73
CA ARG A 48 -15.16 6.87 5.64
C ARG A 48 -14.28 8.09 5.36
N ALA A 49 -13.04 7.85 4.93
CA ALA A 49 -12.20 8.90 4.37
C ALA A 49 -12.79 9.46 3.05
N THR A 50 -12.65 10.76 2.80
CA THR A 50 -12.79 11.31 1.45
C THR A 50 -11.64 10.84 0.56
N ARG A 51 -11.72 11.08 -0.76
CA ARG A 51 -10.64 10.74 -1.69
C ARG A 51 -9.35 11.49 -1.35
N GLU A 52 -9.48 12.76 -1.00
CA GLU A 52 -8.34 13.60 -0.60
C GLU A 52 -7.70 13.08 0.69
N GLU A 53 -8.51 12.68 1.67
CA GLU A 53 -8.03 12.09 2.92
C GLU A 53 -7.34 10.74 2.68
N SER A 54 -7.89 9.87 1.82
CA SER A 54 -7.25 8.60 1.49
C SER A 54 -5.93 8.78 0.75
N ASP A 55 -5.87 9.72 -0.21
CA ASP A 55 -4.65 10.00 -0.97
C ASP A 55 -3.58 10.61 -0.05
N PHE A 56 -3.97 11.51 0.85
CA PHE A 56 -3.09 12.05 1.88
C PHE A 56 -2.52 10.93 2.76
N LEU A 57 -3.37 10.03 3.28
CA LEU A 57 -2.92 8.91 4.09
C LEU A 57 -1.96 8.00 3.32
N MET A 58 -2.29 7.65 2.07
CA MET A 58 -1.45 6.78 1.24
C MET A 58 -0.05 7.36 1.05
N VAL A 59 0.03 8.62 0.63
CA VAL A 59 1.31 9.27 0.34
C VAL A 59 2.14 9.43 1.60
N HIS A 60 1.54 9.94 2.67
CA HIS A 60 2.27 10.30 3.88
C HIS A 60 2.71 9.07 4.70
N TYR A 61 1.89 8.02 4.78
CA TYR A 61 2.18 6.86 5.61
C TYR A 61 2.89 5.73 4.86
N PHE A 62 2.71 5.60 3.55
CA PHE A 62 3.19 4.42 2.81
C PHE A 62 4.14 4.73 1.65
N MET A 63 4.08 5.93 1.06
CA MET A 63 4.95 6.28 -0.09
C MET A 63 6.19 7.09 0.32
N LYS A 64 6.06 8.02 1.27
CA LYS A 64 7.15 8.94 1.65
C LYS A 64 8.38 8.19 2.21
N GLU A 65 8.15 7.15 3.00
CA GLU A 65 9.18 6.33 3.64
C GLU A 65 8.84 4.83 3.42
N PRO A 66 9.05 4.28 2.20
CA PRO A 66 8.42 3.04 1.77
C PRO A 66 9.12 1.76 2.26
N LEU A 67 10.21 1.88 3.01
CA LEU A 67 11.00 0.72 3.42
C LEU A 67 10.20 -0.13 4.41
N GLY A 68 9.99 -1.40 4.05
CA GLY A 68 9.25 -2.35 4.90
C GLY A 68 7.74 -2.30 4.74
N VAL A 69 7.23 -1.57 3.74
CA VAL A 69 5.81 -1.55 3.38
C VAL A 69 5.67 -1.98 1.92
N TRP A 70 4.69 -2.84 1.65
CA TRP A 70 4.40 -3.30 0.30
C TRP A 70 2.90 -3.20 0.01
N ALA A 71 2.59 -2.66 -1.17
CA ALA A 71 1.34 -2.93 -1.85
C ALA A 71 1.40 -4.35 -2.45
N ILE A 72 0.26 -5.05 -2.44
CA ILE A 72 0.12 -6.40 -2.99
C ILE A 72 -0.67 -6.30 -4.29
N GLU A 73 -0.06 -6.75 -5.39
CA GLU A 73 -0.67 -6.72 -6.72
C GLU A 73 -0.77 -8.15 -7.27
N ASP A 74 -1.98 -8.59 -7.64
CA ASP A 74 -2.20 -9.89 -8.26
C ASP A 74 -1.75 -9.86 -9.73
N LYS A 75 -0.91 -10.83 -10.13
CA LYS A 75 -0.36 -10.91 -11.50
C LYS A 75 -1.44 -11.07 -12.56
N LYS A 76 -2.58 -11.70 -12.23
CA LYS A 76 -3.67 -11.94 -13.19
C LYS A 76 -4.43 -10.67 -13.56
N LEU A 77 -4.30 -9.61 -12.75
CA LEU A 77 -4.94 -8.32 -13.00
C LEU A 77 -4.03 -7.36 -13.76
N VAL A 78 -2.77 -7.74 -14.03
CA VAL A 78 -1.86 -6.99 -14.90
C VAL A 78 -2.32 -7.18 -16.35
N LYS A 79 -3.10 -6.22 -16.86
CA LYS A 79 -3.41 -6.09 -18.29
C LYS A 79 -2.22 -5.56 -19.07
#